data_AF-A0A5E7I7C4-F1
#
_entry.id   AF-A0A5E7I7C4-F1
#
_cell.length_a   1.000
_cell.length_b   1.000
_cell.length_c   1.000
_cell.angle_alpha   90.00
_cell.angle_beta   90.00
_cell.angle_gamma   90.00
#
_symmetry.space_group_name_H-M   'P 1'
#
loop_
_entity.id
_entity.type
_entity.pdbx_description
1 polymer ?
#
loop_
_entity_poly.entity_id
_entity_poly.type
_entity_poly.pdbx_seq_one_letter_code
_entity_poly.pdbx_strand_id
1 'polypeptide(L)'
;MSAPYIPNQMFLVNPKADTESLLAEASESLASATVMLGDFAGLLGGTHRETLLGIAQVVMLGELAVNEALDNVDVHRITLVGVSLLAIASVQPTSSSTGPAPSRAGSLLQLTE
;
A
#
# COMPACT_ATOMS: atom_id res chain seq x y z
N MET A 1 11.87 20.43 -24.63
CA MET A 1 11.41 20.43 -23.23
C MET A 1 10.00 20.97 -23.21
N SER A 2 9.02 20.11 -22.93
CA SER A 2 7.60 20.50 -22.81
C SER A 2 7.42 21.29 -21.51
N ALA A 3 6.65 22.38 -21.54
CA ALA A 3 6.37 23.16 -20.35
C ALA A 3 5.66 22.29 -19.28
N PRO A 4 5.95 22.47 -17.98
CA PRO A 4 5.24 21.75 -16.92
C PRO A 4 3.75 22.04 -17.02
N TYR A 5 2.94 20.97 -17.01
CA TYR A 5 1.48 21.08 -16.98
C TYR A 5 1.09 21.87 -15.73
N ILE A 6 0.48 23.04 -15.92
CA ILE A 6 -0.11 23.84 -14.84
C ILE A 6 -1.56 23.36 -14.72
N PRO A 7 -1.93 22.64 -13.65
CA PRO A 7 -3.30 22.20 -13.45
C PRO A 7 -4.22 23.41 -13.39
N ASN A 8 -5.38 23.32 -14.05
CA ASN A 8 -6.40 24.36 -13.94
C ASN A 8 -6.89 24.40 -12.49
N GLN A 9 -6.75 25.55 -11.80
CA GLN A 9 -7.08 25.67 -10.37
C GLN A 9 -8.54 25.36 -10.04
N MET A 10 -9.43 25.34 -11.04
CA MET A 10 -10.83 24.95 -10.87
C MET A 10 -11.02 23.45 -10.56
N PHE A 11 -10.06 22.60 -10.93
CA PHE A 11 -10.08 21.15 -10.69
C PHE A 11 -8.81 20.75 -9.96
N LEU A 12 -8.74 21.06 -8.67
CA LEU A 12 -7.64 20.66 -7.82
C LEU A 12 -8.00 19.36 -7.08
N VAL A 13 -7.14 18.35 -7.20
CA VAL A 13 -7.20 17.18 -6.32
C VAL A 13 -6.92 17.65 -4.89
N ASN A 14 -7.77 17.24 -3.94
CA ASN A 14 -7.58 17.60 -2.54
C ASN A 14 -6.24 17.03 -2.03
N PRO A 15 -5.25 17.87 -1.67
CA PRO A 15 -3.93 17.39 -1.25
C PRO A 15 -3.94 16.69 0.11
N LYS A 16 -5.07 16.74 0.84
CA LYS A 16 -5.27 16.03 2.11
C LYS A 16 -5.96 14.68 1.95
N ALA A 17 -6.41 14.34 0.74
CA ALA A 17 -7.02 13.04 0.48
C ALA A 17 -5.95 11.94 0.56
N ASP A 18 -6.31 10.82 1.14
CA ASP A 18 -5.48 9.62 1.18
C ASP A 18 -5.31 9.04 -0.23
N THR A 19 -4.15 8.42 -0.46
CA THR A 19 -3.79 7.86 -1.76
C THR A 19 -4.76 6.76 -2.20
N GLU A 20 -5.32 6.00 -1.26
CA GLU A 20 -6.35 4.98 -1.51
C GLU A 20 -7.62 5.60 -2.09
N SER A 21 -8.21 6.59 -1.42
CA SER A 21 -9.39 7.31 -1.92
C SER A 21 -9.15 7.98 -3.27
N LEU A 22 -7.95 8.53 -3.49
CA LEU A 22 -7.59 9.13 -4.78
C LEU A 22 -7.50 8.09 -5.90
N LEU A 23 -6.94 6.91 -5.63
CA LEU A 23 -6.86 5.82 -6.59
C LEU A 23 -8.22 5.17 -6.82
N ALA A 24 -9.07 5.06 -5.79
CA ALA A 24 -10.43 4.54 -5.90
C ALA A 24 -11.31 5.43 -6.80
N GLU A 25 -11.31 6.74 -6.55
CA GLU A 25 -12.02 7.73 -7.39
C GLU A 25 -11.47 7.73 -8.83
N ALA A 26 -10.15 7.59 -9.00
CA ALA A 26 -9.55 7.48 -10.33
C ALA A 26 -9.99 6.20 -11.05
N SER A 27 -10.05 5.06 -10.36
CA SER A 27 -10.53 3.79 -10.91
C SER A 27 -11.99 3.90 -11.35
N GLU A 28 -12.87 4.42 -10.50
CA GLU A 28 -14.29 4.60 -10.82
C GLU A 28 -14.49 5.56 -12.00
N SER A 29 -13.73 6.66 -12.05
CA SER A 29 -13.77 7.62 -13.14
C SER A 29 -13.29 7.02 -14.47
N LEU A 30 -12.24 6.19 -14.44
CA LEU A 30 -11.71 5.49 -15.61
C LEU A 30 -12.68 4.40 -16.10
N ALA A 31 -13.26 3.62 -15.20
CA ALA A 31 -14.28 2.61 -15.52
C ALA A 31 -15.50 3.27 -16.20
N SER A 32 -15.98 4.39 -15.63
CA SER A 32 -17.06 5.19 -16.20
C SER A 32 -16.71 5.73 -17.58
N ALA A 33 -15.49 6.24 -17.77
CA ALA A 33 -15.01 6.70 -19.07
C ALA A 33 -14.95 5.57 -20.10
N THR A 34 -14.49 4.37 -19.73
CA THR A 34 -14.46 3.20 -20.61
C THR A 34 -15.85 2.84 -21.12
N VAL A 35 -16.87 2.86 -20.26
CA VAL A 35 -18.28 2.61 -20.65
C VAL A 35 -18.77 3.68 -21.62
N MET A 36 -18.57 4.96 -21.31
CA MET A 36 -18.98 6.07 -22.19
C MET A 36 -18.29 6.01 -23.56
N LEU A 37 -17.00 5.65 -23.59
CA LEU A 37 -16.25 5.47 -24.84
C LEU A 37 -16.77 4.28 -25.65
N GLY A 38 -17.13 3.17 -24.98
CA GLY A 38 -17.75 2.01 -25.62
C GLY A 38 -19.11 2.34 -26.24
N ASP A 39 -19.97 3.02 -25.48
CA ASP A 39 -21.28 3.47 -25.96
C ASP A 39 -21.15 4.42 -27.15
N PHE A 40 -20.21 5.37 -27.08
CA PHE A 40 -19.97 6.32 -28.16
C PHE A 40 -19.36 5.66 -29.40
N ALA A 41 -18.44 4.70 -29.23
CA ALA A 41 -17.92 3.89 -30.32
C ALA A 41 -19.02 3.09 -31.03
N GLY A 42 -20.05 2.64 -30.29
CA GLY A 42 -21.23 1.97 -30.82
C GLY A 42 -22.08 2.85 -31.75
N LEU A 43 -22.08 4.16 -31.54
CA LEU A 43 -22.78 5.14 -32.37
C LEU A 43 -22.03 5.54 -33.65
N LEU A 44 -20.74 5.18 -33.75
CA LEU A 44 -19.87 5.58 -34.85
C LEU A 44 -19.60 4.42 -35.82
N GLY A 45 -19.41 4.77 -37.09
CA GLY A 45 -19.02 3.85 -38.16
C GLY A 45 -17.62 4.12 -38.70
N GLY A 46 -17.00 3.09 -39.31
CA GLY A 46 -15.72 3.21 -40.00
C GLY A 46 -14.53 3.49 -39.07
N THR A 47 -13.53 4.22 -39.56
CA THR A 47 -12.25 4.48 -38.88
C THR A 47 -12.35 5.25 -37.56
N HIS A 48 -13.41 6.03 -37.35
CA HIS A 48 -13.63 6.76 -36.09
C HIS A 48 -13.97 5.81 -34.94
N ARG A 49 -14.69 4.72 -35.22
CA ARG A 49 -14.98 3.66 -34.24
C ARG A 49 -13.71 2.95 -33.81
N GLU A 50 -12.86 2.56 -34.77
CA GLU A 50 -11.56 1.93 -34.47
C GLU A 50 -10.67 2.82 -33.60
N THR A 51 -10.67 4.13 -33.88
CA THR A 51 -9.92 5.10 -33.07
C THR A 51 -10.44 5.17 -31.64
N LEU A 52 -11.76 5.23 -31.45
CA LEU A 52 -12.37 5.26 -30.12
C LEU A 52 -12.21 3.96 -29.35
N LEU A 53 -12.28 2.80 -30.02
CA LEU A 53 -11.98 1.52 -29.40
C LEU A 53 -10.52 1.47 -28.94
N GLY A 54 -9.59 2.04 -29.71
CA GLY A 54 -8.20 2.22 -29.29
C GLY A 54 -8.06 3.09 -28.04
N ILE A 55 -8.79 4.22 -27.97
CA ILE A 55 -8.80 5.08 -26.77
C ILE A 55 -9.40 4.33 -25.58
N ALA A 56 -10.53 3.65 -25.77
CA ALA A 56 -11.16 2.84 -24.73
C ALA A 56 -10.21 1.76 -24.19
N GLN A 57 -9.42 1.13 -25.06
CA GLN A 57 -8.42 0.15 -24.66
C GLN A 57 -7.31 0.77 -23.80
N VAL A 58 -6.82 1.97 -24.15
CA VAL A 58 -5.80 2.67 -23.35
C VAL A 58 -6.36 3.06 -21.97
N VAL A 59 -7.61 3.51 -21.91
CA VAL A 59 -8.28 3.84 -20.64
C VAL A 59 -8.45 2.60 -19.76
N MET A 60 -8.85 1.47 -20.35
CA MET A 60 -8.99 0.18 -19.66
C MET A 60 -7.66 -0.34 -19.11
N LEU A 61 -6.54 -0.13 -19.84
CA LEU A 61 -5.20 -0.43 -19.33
C LEU A 61 -4.81 0.50 -18.15
N GLY A 62 -5.23 1.77 -18.21
CA GLY A 62 -5.06 2.70 -17.11
C GLY A 62 -5.83 2.29 -15.86
N GLU A 63 -7.08 1.85 -16.02
CA GLU A 63 -7.92 1.32 -14.93
C GLU A 63 -7.25 0.12 -14.24
N LEU A 64 -6.73 -0.84 -15.02
CA LEU A 64 -6.00 -1.98 -14.48
C LEU A 64 -4.74 -1.57 -13.71
N ALA A 65 -3.98 -0.60 -14.21
CA ALA A 65 -2.80 -0.09 -13.53
C ALA A 65 -3.14 0.66 -12.23
N VAL A 66 -4.26 1.38 -12.19
CA VAL A 66 -4.76 2.05 -10.98
C VAL A 66 -5.24 1.02 -9.95
N ASN A 67 -5.94 -0.03 -10.38
CA ASN A 67 -6.36 -1.12 -9.50
C ASN A 67 -5.16 -1.83 -8.88
N GLU A 68 -4.12 -2.14 -9.66
CA GLU A 68 -2.87 -2.72 -9.13
C GLU A 68 -2.16 -1.76 -8.16
N ALA A 69 -2.17 -0.45 -8.44
CA ALA A 69 -1.61 0.54 -7.53
C ALA A 69 -2.39 0.61 -6.20
N LEU A 70 -3.71 0.47 -6.24
CA LEU A 70 -4.58 0.44 -5.07
C LEU A 70 -4.33 -0.83 -4.23
N ASP A 71 -4.27 -2.00 -4.88
CA ASP A 71 -3.91 -3.28 -4.24
C ASP A 71 -2.54 -3.19 -3.53
N ASN A 72 -1.56 -2.53 -4.14
CA ASN A 72 -0.24 -2.34 -3.51
C ASN A 72 -0.29 -1.40 -2.28
N VAL A 73 -1.16 -0.39 -2.28
CA VAL A 73 -1.38 0.48 -1.11
C VAL A 73 -2.00 -0.31 0.05
N ASP A 74 -2.99 -1.16 -0.26
CA ASP A 74 -3.64 -2.03 0.72
C ASP A 74 -2.68 -3.09 1.29
N VAL A 75 -1.89 -3.73 0.43
CA VAL A 75 -0.84 -4.67 0.83
C VAL A 75 0.20 -4.02 1.73
N HIS A 76 0.57 -2.75 1.46
CA HIS A 76 1.51 -2.02 2.31
C HIS A 76 0.93 -1.78 3.72
N ARG A 77 -0.38 -1.54 3.85
CA ARG A 77 -1.04 -1.42 5.16
C ARG A 77 -1.09 -2.75 5.90
N ILE A 78 -1.44 -3.85 5.22
CA ILE A 78 -1.50 -5.19 5.82
C ILE A 78 -0.12 -5.65 6.28
N THR A 79 0.92 -5.41 5.47
CA THR A 79 2.30 -5.78 5.81
C THR A 79 2.81 -4.98 7.02
N LEU A 80 2.50 -3.69 7.11
CA LEU A 80 2.87 -2.87 8.27
C LEU A 80 2.21 -3.36 9.58
N VAL A 81 0.93 -3.75 9.53
CA VAL A 81 0.22 -4.33 10.67
C VAL A 81 0.82 -5.68 11.07
N GLY A 82 1.13 -6.54 10.09
CA GLY A 82 1.76 -7.85 10.33
C GLY A 82 3.16 -7.76 10.96
N VAL A 83 4.02 -6.86 10.47
CA VAL A 83 5.38 -6.64 11.02
C VAL A 83 5.32 -6.05 12.42
N SER A 84 4.36 -5.15 12.68
CA SER A 84 4.13 -4.59 14.02
C SER A 84 3.63 -5.65 15.02
N LEU A 85 2.76 -6.58 14.57
CA LEU A 85 2.30 -7.71 15.39
C LEU A 85 3.43 -8.69 15.74
N LEU A 86 4.36 -8.92 14.82
CA LEU A 86 5.56 -9.73 15.10
C LEU A 86 6.48 -9.03 16.09
N ALA A 87 6.60 -7.70 16.05
CA ALA A 87 7.43 -6.94 16.98
C ALA A 87 6.90 -6.97 18.43
N ILE A 88 5.58 -6.94 18.64
CA ILE A 88 4.99 -7.04 20.00
C ILE A 88 5.08 -8.45 20.61
N ALA A 89 5.20 -9.51 19.79
CA ALA A 89 5.42 -10.87 20.29
C ALA A 89 6.86 -11.13 20.80
N SER A 90 7.82 -10.23 20.49
CA SER A 90 9.22 -10.37 20.90
C SER A 90 9.58 -9.69 22.24
N VAL A 91 8.64 -9.08 22.96
CA VAL A 91 8.88 -8.60 24.33
C VAL A 91 8.85 -9.80 25.29
N GLN A 92 10.00 -10.43 25.49
CA GLN A 92 10.21 -11.36 26.61
C GLN A 92 10.10 -10.59 27.93
N PRO A 93 9.32 -11.06 28.92
CA PRO A 93 9.45 -10.57 30.28
C PRO A 93 10.80 -11.06 30.81
N THR A 94 11.82 -10.19 30.83
CA THR A 94 13.01 -10.43 31.63
C THR A 94 12.62 -10.30 33.09
N SER A 95 12.30 -11.44 33.68
CA SER A 95 12.04 -11.61 35.11
C SER A 95 13.15 -10.94 35.92
N SER A 96 12.81 -9.86 36.61
CA SER A 96 13.58 -9.34 37.73
C SER A 96 13.52 -10.36 38.87
N SER A 97 14.66 -10.96 39.21
CA SER A 97 14.81 -11.67 40.49
C SER A 97 16.12 -11.25 41.16
N THR A 98 15.96 -10.25 42.03
CA THR A 98 16.78 -9.86 43.18
C THR A 98 17.60 -11.00 43.81
N GLY A 99 18.86 -10.71 44.19
CA GLY A 99 19.77 -11.63 44.90
C GLY A 99 19.27 -12.10 46.27
N PRO A 100 20.02 -12.97 46.99
CA PRO A 100 21.24 -12.51 47.68
C PRO A 100 22.41 -13.53 47.79
N ALA A 101 23.60 -13.04 48.14
CA ALA A 101 24.73 -13.85 48.64
C ALA A 101 24.45 -14.38 50.07
N PRO A 102 25.03 -15.52 50.49
CA PRO A 102 26.32 -15.44 51.19
C PRO A 102 27.29 -16.59 50.86
N SER A 103 28.53 -16.24 50.48
CA SER A 103 29.65 -17.19 50.38
C SER A 103 29.98 -17.76 51.75
N ARG A 104 29.80 -19.07 51.85
CA ARG A 104 29.99 -19.89 53.05
C ARG A 104 31.49 -20.07 53.32
N ALA A 105 31.94 -19.48 54.43
CA ALA A 105 33.16 -19.92 55.11
C ALA A 105 32.99 -21.37 55.58
N GLY A 106 34.08 -22.15 55.51
CA GLY A 106 34.17 -23.46 56.18
C GLY A 106 34.14 -24.67 55.26
N SER A 107 35.29 -25.01 54.69
CA SER A 107 35.69 -26.39 54.41
C SER A 107 37.22 -26.45 54.41
N LEU A 108 37.78 -26.25 55.61
CA LEU A 108 39.02 -26.92 55.98
C LEU A 108 38.67 -28.40 56.23
N LEU A 109 39.60 -29.27 55.85
CA LEU A 109 39.65 -30.73 56.03
C LEU A 109 39.14 -31.57 54.85
N GLN A 110 39.99 -31.76 53.84
CA GLN A 110 40.25 -33.10 53.30
C GLN A 110 41.64 -33.19 52.65
N LEU A 111 42.19 -34.41 52.67
CA LEU A 111 43.56 -34.89 52.41
C LEU A 111 44.40 -34.87 53.70
N THR A 112 44.44 -35.92 54.53
CA THR A 112 44.68 -37.37 54.30
C THR A 112 45.95 -37.66 53.53
N GLU A 113 46.93 -38.16 54.29
CA GLU A 113 48.25 -38.72 53.93
C GLU A 113 49.37 -37.72 53.62
#